data_AF-X1I8D7-F1
#
_entry.id   AF-X1I8D7-F1
#
_cell.length_a   1.000
_cell.length_b   1.000
_cell.length_c   1.000
_cell.angle_alpha   90.00
_cell.angle_beta   90.00
_cell.angle_gamma   90.00
#
_symmetry.space_group_name_H-M   'P 1'
#
loop_
_entity.id
_entity.type
_entity.pdbx_description
1 polymer ?
#
loop_
_entity_poly.entity_id
_entity_poly.type
_entity_poly.pdbx_seq_one_letter_code
_entity_poly.pdbx_strand_id
1 'polypeptide(L)'
;FQQTFNFFGIKRIINFQVMIENQTLADLTSKLIPKLTNYFIEKKPDMVIIQGDTSSALCTAIAAYYAKCRISHVEAGLRTHLLFNPYPEEANRRMISALAGFHFAPTQIAKENLLKENIPENQIFVTGNPIIDVVKYTVETSKSKKNPPIM
;
A
#
# COMPACT_ATOMS: atom_id res chain seq x y z
N PHE A 1 15.85 -1.21 -3.19
CA PHE A 1 15.01 -0.07 -2.76
C PHE A 1 15.77 1.24 -2.54
N GLN A 2 17.04 1.26 -2.12
CA GLN A 2 17.76 2.54 -1.88
C GLN A 2 17.85 3.44 -3.12
N GLN A 3 18.14 2.87 -4.30
CA GLN A 3 18.16 3.62 -5.56
C GLN A 3 16.80 4.27 -5.88
N THR A 4 15.71 3.53 -5.70
CA THR A 4 14.34 4.06 -5.87
C THR A 4 14.05 5.22 -4.92
N PHE A 5 14.35 5.07 -3.62
CA PHE A 5 14.14 6.14 -2.66
C PHE A 5 14.97 7.38 -2.97
N ASN A 6 16.23 7.21 -3.37
CA ASN A 6 17.09 8.31 -3.77
C ASN A 6 16.54 9.03 -5.02
N PHE A 7 16.02 8.28 -5.99
CA PHE A 7 15.42 8.85 -7.20
C PHE A 7 14.23 9.77 -6.88
N PHE A 8 13.37 9.38 -5.93
CA PHE A 8 12.22 10.18 -5.51
C PHE A 8 12.52 11.16 -4.35
N GLY A 9 13.77 11.27 -3.89
CA GLY A 9 14.12 12.11 -2.74
C GLY A 9 13.46 11.69 -1.42
N ILE A 10 13.05 10.43 -1.29
CA ILE A 10 12.32 9.91 -0.13
C ILE A 10 13.30 9.52 0.97
N LYS A 11 13.25 10.20 2.12
CA LYS A 11 13.97 9.80 3.33
C LYS A 11 13.12 8.83 4.16
N ARG A 12 13.53 7.56 4.19
CA ARG A 12 12.90 6.55 5.05
C ARG A 12 13.20 6.84 6.53
N ILE A 13 12.15 7.04 7.33
CA ILE A 13 12.25 7.32 8.77
C ILE A 13 12.52 6.04 9.58
N ILE A 14 11.93 4.91 9.17
CA ILE A 14 12.04 3.63 9.88
C ILE A 14 12.25 2.45 8.94
N ASN A 15 13.04 1.47 9.38
CA ASN A 15 13.21 0.17 8.73
C ASN A 15 13.09 -0.95 9.76
N PHE A 16 12.05 -1.77 9.65
CA PHE A 16 11.81 -2.86 10.60
C PHE A 16 12.74 -4.07 10.42
N GLN A 17 13.54 -4.10 9.35
CA GLN A 17 14.56 -5.14 9.07
C GLN A 17 14.01 -6.56 9.26
N VAL A 18 12.88 -6.86 8.62
CA VAL A 18 12.18 -8.16 8.76
C VAL A 18 12.52 -9.17 7.65
N MET A 19 13.18 -8.71 6.58
CA MET A 19 13.51 -9.53 5.43
C MET A 19 14.62 -10.52 5.75
N ILE A 20 14.37 -11.80 5.48
CA ILE A 20 15.37 -12.88 5.55
C ILE A 20 15.30 -13.74 4.28
N GLU A 21 16.37 -14.47 3.98
CA GLU A 21 16.38 -15.44 2.87
C GLU A 21 15.35 -16.55 3.12
N ASN A 22 14.69 -17.00 2.05
CA ASN A 22 13.69 -18.08 2.05
C ASN A 22 12.56 -17.89 3.09
N GLN A 23 12.19 -16.64 3.40
CA GLN A 23 11.12 -16.34 4.35
C GLN A 23 9.78 -16.90 3.86
N THR A 24 9.05 -17.57 4.75
CA THR A 24 7.64 -17.90 4.48
C THR A 24 6.74 -16.71 4.75
N LEU A 25 5.49 -16.77 4.27
CA LEU A 25 4.48 -15.78 4.63
C LEU A 25 4.21 -15.74 6.14
N ALA A 26 4.26 -16.90 6.80
CA ALA A 26 4.10 -17.00 8.25
C ALA A 26 5.27 -16.35 9.01
N ASP A 27 6.51 -16.53 8.53
CA ASP A 27 7.70 -15.89 9.12
C ASP A 27 7.63 -14.36 9.04
N LEU A 28 7.27 -13.85 7.86
CA LEU A 28 7.10 -12.40 7.67
C LEU A 28 6.01 -11.87 8.60
N THR A 29 4.85 -12.54 8.64
CA THR A 29 3.68 -12.12 9.42
C THR A 29 3.98 -12.09 10.92
N SER A 30 4.57 -13.17 11.45
CA SER A 30 4.91 -13.29 12.87
C SER A 30 5.93 -12.24 13.34
N LYS A 31 6.85 -11.82 12.47
CA LYS A 31 7.85 -10.78 12.78
C LYS A 31 7.31 -9.37 12.63
N LEU A 32 6.49 -9.13 11.61
CA LEU A 32 6.12 -7.77 11.20
C LEU A 32 4.97 -7.20 12.03
N ILE A 33 3.94 -8.01 12.35
CA ILE A 33 2.78 -7.53 13.12
C ILE A 33 3.18 -6.96 14.49
N PRO A 34 3.95 -7.66 15.35
CA PRO A 34 4.30 -7.12 16.68
C PRO A 34 5.10 -5.82 16.58
N LYS A 35 6.04 -5.74 15.64
CA LYS A 35 6.87 -4.54 15.42
C LYS A 35 6.05 -3.34 14.98
N LEU A 36 5.14 -3.51 14.03
CA LEU A 36 4.25 -2.44 13.55
C LEU A 36 3.26 -2.02 14.63
N THR A 37 2.64 -2.97 15.34
CA THR A 37 1.68 -2.66 16.41
C THR A 37 2.34 -1.83 17.51
N ASN A 38 3.53 -2.23 17.97
CA ASN A 38 4.27 -1.46 18.97
C ASN A 38 4.61 -0.05 18.47
N TYR A 39 5.04 0.07 17.20
CA TYR A 39 5.32 1.36 16.60
C TYR A 39 4.08 2.26 16.53
N PHE A 40 2.92 1.73 16.15
CA PHE A 40 1.69 2.51 16.09
C PHE A 40 1.13 2.87 17.46
N ILE A 41 1.27 2.00 18.48
CA ILE A 41 0.91 2.33 19.87
C ILE A 41 1.78 3.48 20.40
N GLU A 42 3.08 3.48 20.08
CA GLU A 42 4.01 4.52 20.51
C GLU A 42 3.77 5.84 19.76
N LYS A 43 3.67 5.79 18.42
CA LYS A 43 3.57 6.99 17.58
C LYS A 43 2.16 7.55 17.45
N LYS A 44 1.13 6.74 17.72
CA LYS A 44 -0.29 7.09 17.64
C LYS A 44 -0.65 7.91 16.39
N PRO A 45 -0.33 7.41 15.17
CA PRO A 45 -0.73 8.13 13.98
C PRO A 45 -2.25 8.18 13.88
N ASP A 46 -2.78 9.33 13.48
CA ASP A 46 -4.23 9.48 13.21
C ASP A 46 -4.70 8.56 12.08
N MET A 47 -3.80 8.26 11.14
CA MET A 47 -4.07 7.46 9.96
C MET A 47 -2.82 6.74 9.44
N VAL A 48 -3.02 5.52 8.94
CA VAL A 48 -2.01 4.71 8.24
C VAL A 48 -2.46 4.53 6.80
N ILE A 49 -1.61 4.96 5.86
CA ILE A 49 -1.84 4.81 4.42
C ILE A 49 -1.12 3.54 3.95
N ILE A 50 -1.87 2.63 3.34
CA ILE A 50 -1.42 1.32 2.89
C ILE A 50 -1.64 1.22 1.40
N GLN A 51 -0.66 0.72 0.65
CA GLN A 51 -0.75 0.57 -0.80
C GLN A 51 -0.78 -0.91 -1.21
N GLY A 52 -1.68 -1.24 -2.12
CA GLY A 52 -1.68 -2.52 -2.84
C GLY A 52 -2.14 -3.72 -2.01
N ASP A 53 -1.51 -4.86 -2.23
CA ASP A 53 -2.04 -6.20 -1.91
C ASP A 53 -0.97 -7.16 -1.34
N THR A 54 0.19 -6.63 -1.00
CA THR A 54 1.31 -7.45 -0.49
C THR A 54 1.05 -7.94 0.93
N SER A 55 1.75 -8.99 1.35
CA SER A 55 1.64 -9.50 2.72
C SER A 55 2.09 -8.47 3.77
N SER A 56 3.02 -7.57 3.45
CA SER A 56 3.39 -6.45 4.31
C SER A 56 2.27 -5.41 4.43
N ALA A 57 1.53 -5.15 3.35
CA ALA A 57 0.34 -4.30 3.37
C ALA A 57 -0.73 -4.88 4.31
N LEU A 58 -1.00 -6.19 4.23
CA LEU A 58 -1.92 -6.86 5.15
C LEU A 58 -1.45 -6.79 6.61
N CYS A 59 -0.17 -7.10 6.88
CA CYS A 59 0.38 -7.00 8.22
C CYS A 59 0.24 -5.58 8.80
N THR A 60 0.42 -4.57 7.95
CA THR A 60 0.25 -3.16 8.32
C THR A 60 -1.20 -2.84 8.65
N ALA A 61 -2.17 -3.35 7.88
CA ALA A 61 -3.58 -3.15 8.14
C ALA A 61 -4.01 -3.78 9.47
N ILE A 62 -3.57 -5.02 9.73
CA ILE A 62 -3.85 -5.71 10.99
C ILE A 62 -3.23 -4.95 12.18
N ALA A 63 -1.97 -4.55 12.08
CA ALA A 63 -1.28 -3.81 13.14
C ALA A 63 -1.92 -2.45 13.42
N ALA A 64 -2.30 -1.71 12.37
CA ALA A 64 -3.00 -0.43 12.50
C ALA A 64 -4.37 -0.61 13.16
N TYR A 65 -5.11 -1.66 12.78
CA TYR A 65 -6.39 -2.01 13.38
C TYR A 65 -6.25 -2.32 14.89
N TYR A 66 -5.25 -3.13 15.28
CA TYR A 66 -4.97 -3.41 16.70
C TYR A 66 -4.59 -2.16 17.50
N ALA A 67 -3.87 -1.23 16.88
CA ALA A 67 -3.52 0.05 17.48
C ALA A 67 -4.65 1.09 17.43
N LYS A 68 -5.83 0.75 16.88
CA LYS A 68 -7.00 1.64 16.68
C LYS A 68 -6.69 2.86 15.80
N CYS A 69 -5.74 2.74 14.88
CA CYS A 69 -5.45 3.77 13.88
C CYS A 69 -6.45 3.69 12.72
N ARG A 70 -6.79 4.82 12.10
CA ARG A 70 -7.57 4.81 10.86
C ARG A 70 -6.71 4.26 9.72
N ILE A 71 -7.34 3.55 8.78
CA ILE A 71 -6.65 2.92 7.66
C ILE A 71 -7.19 3.47 6.34
N SER A 72 -6.27 3.86 5.47
CA SER A 72 -6.54 4.30 4.11
C SER A 72 -5.87 3.35 3.13
N HIS A 73 -6.65 2.76 2.22
CA HIS A 73 -6.16 1.80 1.24
C HIS A 73 -6.03 2.43 -0.15
N VAL A 74 -4.79 2.62 -0.58
CA VAL A 74 -4.43 3.06 -1.94
C VAL A 74 -4.40 1.86 -2.86
N GLU A 75 -4.96 2.03 -4.06
CA GLU A 75 -5.18 0.96 -5.03
C GLU A 75 -6.23 -0.08 -4.56
N ALA A 76 -7.26 0.41 -3.88
CA ALA A 76 -8.34 -0.43 -3.36
C ALA A 76 -9.24 -0.96 -4.49
N GLY A 77 -9.87 -2.13 -4.27
CA GLY A 77 -10.98 -2.62 -5.11
C GLY A 77 -10.62 -3.43 -6.36
N LEU A 78 -9.33 -3.62 -6.69
CA LEU A 78 -8.95 -4.61 -7.71
C LEU A 78 -9.36 -6.01 -7.26
N ARG A 79 -9.96 -6.83 -8.12
CA ARG A 79 -10.40 -8.19 -7.78
C ARG A 79 -10.21 -9.13 -8.97
N THR A 80 -9.74 -10.34 -8.70
CA THR A 80 -9.86 -11.49 -9.63
C THR A 80 -11.03 -12.39 -9.26
N HIS A 81 -11.52 -12.29 -8.02
CA HIS A 81 -12.50 -13.20 -7.42
C HIS A 81 -12.02 -14.65 -7.29
N LEU A 82 -10.73 -14.91 -7.53
CA LEU A 82 -10.10 -16.22 -7.36
C LEU A 82 -9.14 -16.15 -6.18
N LEU A 83 -9.56 -16.67 -5.02
CA LEU A 83 -8.85 -16.49 -3.75
C LEU A 83 -7.38 -16.92 -3.78
N PHE A 84 -7.06 -17.94 -4.57
CA PHE A 84 -5.70 -18.48 -4.73
C PHE A 84 -5.03 -18.02 -6.04
N ASN A 85 -5.56 -17.02 -6.74
CA ASN A 85 -4.99 -16.52 -7.98
C ASN A 85 -5.31 -15.02 -8.22
N PRO A 86 -4.35 -14.10 -8.02
CA PRO A 86 -2.98 -14.34 -7.55
C PRO A 86 -2.92 -14.70 -6.06
N TYR A 87 -1.96 -15.55 -5.68
CA TYR A 87 -1.72 -15.96 -4.30
C TYR A 87 -0.42 -15.35 -3.75
N PRO A 88 -0.47 -14.68 -2.58
CA PRO A 88 -1.60 -14.48 -1.66
C PRO A 88 -2.42 -13.20 -1.90
N GLU A 89 -2.16 -12.47 -2.98
CA GLU A 89 -2.54 -11.06 -3.12
C GLU A 89 -4.06 -10.85 -3.18
N GLU A 90 -4.83 -11.76 -3.79
CA GLU A 90 -6.31 -11.66 -3.78
C GLU A 90 -6.88 -11.75 -2.36
N ALA A 91 -6.37 -12.64 -1.51
CA ALA A 91 -6.80 -12.73 -0.12
C ALA A 91 -6.41 -11.45 0.65
N ASN A 92 -5.16 -10.99 0.47
CA ASN A 92 -4.64 -9.80 1.15
C ASN A 92 -5.48 -8.55 0.85
N ARG A 93 -5.73 -8.23 -0.43
CA ARG A 93 -6.45 -7.01 -0.82
C ARG A 93 -7.88 -6.97 -0.30
N ARG A 94 -8.54 -8.13 -0.19
CA ARG A 94 -9.90 -8.26 0.36
C ARG A 94 -9.91 -8.05 1.87
N MET A 95 -8.97 -8.67 2.59
CA MET A 95 -8.81 -8.45 4.03
C MET A 95 -8.45 -7.00 4.37
N ILE A 96 -7.56 -6.37 3.61
CA ILE A 96 -7.23 -4.94 3.79
C ILE A 96 -8.47 -4.08 3.57
N SER A 97 -9.28 -4.38 2.54
CA SER A 97 -10.51 -3.64 2.26
C SER A 97 -11.53 -3.76 3.40
N ALA A 98 -11.59 -4.89 4.11
CA ALA A 98 -12.47 -5.03 5.27
C ALA A 98 -12.01 -4.21 6.50
N LEU A 99 -10.73 -3.88 6.59
CA LEU A 99 -10.14 -3.12 7.71
C LEU A 99 -10.03 -1.62 7.41
N ALA A 100 -10.01 -1.23 6.14
CA ALA A 100 -9.87 0.17 5.73
C ALA A 100 -11.17 0.95 5.92
N GLY A 101 -11.03 2.22 6.32
CA GLY A 101 -12.16 3.17 6.40
C GLY A 101 -12.22 4.16 5.24
N PHE A 102 -11.16 4.22 4.43
CA PHE A 102 -11.09 4.99 3.19
C PHE A 102 -10.44 4.16 2.09
N HIS A 103 -11.03 4.20 0.90
CA HIS A 103 -10.61 3.42 -0.26
C HIS A 103 -10.34 4.33 -1.45
N PHE A 104 -9.09 4.38 -1.89
CA PHE A 104 -8.70 5.10 -3.10
C PHE A 104 -8.61 4.10 -4.25
N ALA A 105 -9.72 3.95 -4.97
CA ALA A 105 -9.89 3.03 -6.08
C ALA A 105 -9.27 3.60 -7.36
N PRO A 106 -8.50 2.81 -8.12
CA PRO A 106 -7.84 3.30 -9.34
C PRO A 106 -8.81 3.47 -10.51
N THR A 107 -9.95 2.79 -10.51
CA THR A 107 -10.93 2.78 -11.61
C THR A 107 -12.35 2.68 -11.08
N GLN A 108 -13.33 2.97 -11.95
CA GLN A 108 -14.75 2.78 -11.63
C GLN A 108 -15.10 1.31 -11.36
N ILE A 109 -14.49 0.37 -12.10
CA ILE A 109 -14.66 -1.07 -11.87
C ILE A 109 -14.18 -1.46 -10.46
N ALA A 110 -13.06 -0.91 -10.01
CA ALA A 110 -12.56 -1.16 -8.67
C ALA A 110 -13.51 -0.61 -7.58
N LYS A 111 -14.11 0.57 -7.80
CA LYS A 111 -15.18 1.09 -6.94
C LYS A 111 -16.39 0.14 -6.90
N GLU A 112 -16.85 -0.35 -8.05
CA GLU A 112 -17.97 -1.28 -8.13
C GLU A 112 -17.71 -2.59 -7.39
N ASN A 113 -16.49 -3.10 -7.44
CA ASN A 113 -16.11 -4.29 -6.67
C ASN A 113 -16.23 -4.07 -5.16
N LEU A 114 -15.81 -2.90 -4.66
CA LEU A 114 -15.92 -2.55 -3.24
C LEU A 114 -17.39 -2.39 -2.82
N LEU A 115 -18.22 -1.77 -3.66
CA LEU A 115 -19.66 -1.65 -3.44
C LEU A 115 -20.34 -3.02 -3.36
N LYS A 116 -19.97 -3.97 -4.23
CA LYS A 116 -20.46 -5.36 -4.19
C LYS A 116 -20.05 -6.11 -2.92
N GLU A 117 -18.97 -5.67 -2.26
CA GLU A 117 -18.52 -6.17 -0.96
C GLU A 117 -19.16 -5.40 0.22
N ASN A 118 -20.18 -4.58 -0.04
CA ASN A 118 -20.94 -3.77 0.93
C ASN A 118 -20.13 -2.69 1.64
N ILE A 119 -19.04 -2.22 1.02
CA ILE A 119 -18.31 -1.06 1.53
C ILE A 119 -19.13 0.21 1.23
N PRO A 120 -19.39 1.07 2.23
CA PRO A 120 -20.18 2.29 2.04
C PRO A 120 -19.61 3.20 0.94
N GLU A 121 -20.46 3.73 0.07
CA GLU A 121 -20.02 4.57 -1.05
C GLU A 121 -19.25 5.82 -0.60
N ASN A 122 -19.64 6.41 0.55
CA ASN A 122 -18.97 7.58 1.12
C ASN A 122 -17.55 7.30 1.63
N GLN A 123 -17.10 6.05 1.63
CA GLN A 123 -15.74 5.64 1.95
C GLN A 123 -14.89 5.36 0.71
N ILE A 124 -15.48 5.42 -0.50
CA ILE A 124 -14.82 5.02 -1.76
C ILE A 124 -14.61 6.24 -2.67
N PHE A 125 -13.37 6.45 -3.08
CA PHE A 125 -12.93 7.56 -3.92
C PHE A 125 -12.22 7.01 -5.15
N VAL A 126 -12.68 7.38 -6.34
CA VAL A 126 -11.98 7.02 -7.59
C VAL A 126 -10.91 8.08 -7.86
N THR A 127 -9.64 7.70 -7.74
CA THR A 127 -8.50 8.63 -7.81
C THR A 127 -7.61 8.45 -9.03
N GLY A 128 -7.76 7.34 -9.76
CA GLY A 128 -6.72 6.89 -10.69
C GLY A 128 -5.62 6.10 -9.97
N ASN A 129 -4.73 5.47 -10.73
CA ASN A 129 -3.59 4.73 -10.18
C ASN A 129 -2.34 5.63 -10.08
N PRO A 130 -1.68 5.72 -8.91
CA PRO A 130 -0.44 6.49 -8.73
C PRO A 130 0.70 6.15 -9.69
N ILE A 131 0.67 4.96 -10.32
CA ILE A 131 1.67 4.58 -11.32
C ILE A 131 1.73 5.57 -12.49
N ILE A 132 0.60 6.19 -12.85
CA ILE A 132 0.55 7.19 -13.92
C ILE A 132 1.32 8.44 -13.51
N ASP A 133 1.19 8.88 -12.26
CA ASP A 133 1.95 10.00 -11.70
C ASP A 133 3.44 9.69 -11.66
N VAL A 134 3.80 8.46 -11.26
CA VAL A 134 5.20 7.98 -11.27
C VAL A 134 5.80 8.01 -12.68
N VAL A 135 5.05 7.56 -13.69
CA VAL A 135 5.50 7.58 -15.10
C VAL A 135 5.71 9.02 -15.58
N LYS A 136 4.74 9.91 -15.34
CA LYS A 136 4.86 11.34 -15.72
C LYS A 136 6.07 11.99 -15.05
N TYR A 137 6.22 11.81 -13.74
CA TYR A 137 7.35 12.31 -12.97
C TYR A 137 8.70 11.84 -13.53
N THR A 138 8.77 10.56 -13.89
CA THR A 138 10.02 9.95 -14.42
C THR A 138 10.38 10.53 -15.79
N VAL A 139 9.39 10.75 -16.65
CA VAL A 139 9.60 11.35 -17.98
C VAL A 139 10.06 12.81 -17.85
N GLU A 140 9.41 13.59 -16.99
CA GLU A 140 9.76 15.00 -16.74
C GLU A 140 11.16 15.14 -16.15
N THR A 141 11.49 14.33 -15.14
CA THR A 141 12.81 14.32 -14.49
C THR A 141 13.92 13.85 -15.44
N SER A 142 13.61 12.98 -16.40
CA SER A 142 14.58 12.53 -17.41
C SER A 142 14.83 13.58 -18.49
N LYS A 143 13.82 14.40 -18.83
CA LYS A 143 13.98 15.52 -19.77
C LYS A 143 14.81 16.65 -19.17
N SER A 144 14.60 16.98 -17.89
CA SER A 144 15.37 18.05 -17.22
C SER A 144 16.86 17.71 -17.04
N LYS A 145 17.24 16.43 -16.99
CA LYS A 145 18.64 15.98 -16.93
C LYS A 145 19.34 15.91 -18.31
N LYS A 146 18.63 16.10 -19.43
CA LYS A 146 19.16 15.94 -20.80
C LYS A 146 19.63 17.23 -21.50
N ASN A 147 19.63 18.38 -20.84
CA ASN A 147 20.25 19.61 -21.37
C ASN A 147 21.60 19.87 -20.67
N PRO A 148 22.73 19.32 -21.15
CA PRO A 148 24.01 19.95 -20.83
C PRO A 148 24.02 21.36 -21.47
N PRO A 149 24.64 22.36 -20.82
CA PRO A 149 24.83 23.66 -21.46
C PRO A 149 25.62 23.43 -22.75
N ILE A 150 25.06 23.91 -23.86
CA ILE A 150 25.80 24.04 -25.13
C ILE A 150 26.92 25.04 -24.81
N MET A 151 28.15 24.54 -24.75
CA MET A 151 29.36 25.35 -24.70
C MET A 151 30.00 25.34 -26.08
#